data_AF-A0A973BHJ0-F1
#
_entry.id   AF-A0A973BHJ0-F1
#
_cell.length_a   1.000
_cell.length_b   1.000
_cell.length_c   1.000
_cell.angle_alpha   90.00
_cell.angle_beta   90.00
_cell.angle_gamma   90.00
#
_symmetry.space_group_name_H-M   'P 1'
#
loop_
_entity.id
_entity.type
_entity.pdbx_description
1 polymer ?
#
loop_
_entity_poly.entity_id
_entity_poly.type
_entity_poly.pdbx_seq_one_letter_code
_entity_poly.pdbx_strand_id
1 'polypeptide(L)'
;MFSDDASIVLKKVHHLLLVRDPYDWVLARARFFLSDNFEAELDHLKNGNAPIDAILNMMIFGIHQKVPALWDIYTHNCVSWLGTSAQIIKYEELAGHCRNIAAPEAETYFRDLFAKCGMDHLPEDWRERVEIGSDRKKSGTARENLKSDGGAADIPDELPDIQKKLVDYAAPGLRTLLGYA
;
A
#
# COMPACT_ATOMS: atom_id res chain seq x y z
N MET A 1 -0.31 -15.92 -6.17
CA MET A 1 -0.55 -16.50 -7.49
C MET A 1 0.55 -15.97 -8.38
N PHE A 2 1.61 -16.76 -8.52
CA PHE A 2 2.73 -16.48 -9.42
C PHE A 2 3.65 -17.71 -9.53
N SER A 3 3.65 -18.58 -8.52
CA SER A 3 4.01 -19.98 -8.67
C SER A 3 2.77 -20.84 -8.88
N ASP A 4 2.95 -21.91 -9.65
CA ASP A 4 2.02 -23.02 -9.81
C ASP A 4 1.63 -23.62 -8.46
N ASP A 5 2.61 -23.86 -7.59
CA ASP A 5 2.40 -24.43 -6.26
C ASP A 5 1.46 -23.58 -5.40
N ALA A 6 1.67 -22.26 -5.33
CA ALA A 6 0.80 -21.38 -4.55
C ALA A 6 -0.63 -21.37 -5.10
N SER A 7 -0.79 -21.50 -6.42
CA SER A 7 -2.10 -21.54 -7.09
C SER A 7 -2.86 -22.84 -6.79
N ILE A 8 -2.13 -23.95 -6.64
CA ILE A 8 -2.69 -25.26 -6.27
C ILE A 8 -3.07 -25.27 -4.79
N VAL A 9 -2.14 -24.91 -3.91
CA VAL A 9 -2.29 -25.04 -2.45
C VAL A 9 -3.34 -24.06 -1.92
N LEU A 10 -3.41 -22.85 -2.46
CA LEU A 10 -4.33 -21.82 -1.97
C LEU A 10 -5.70 -21.86 -2.67
N LYS A 11 -5.97 -22.81 -3.57
CA LYS A 11 -7.21 -22.87 -4.37
C LYS A 11 -8.50 -22.74 -3.54
N LYS A 12 -8.51 -23.25 -2.30
CA LYS A 12 -9.69 -23.25 -1.41
C LYS A 12 -9.68 -22.12 -0.36
N VAL A 13 -8.71 -21.22 -0.41
CA VAL A 13 -8.56 -20.13 0.56
C VAL A 13 -9.26 -18.87 0.05
N HIS A 14 -9.86 -18.11 0.96
CA HIS A 14 -10.37 -16.77 0.67
C HIS A 14 -9.20 -15.80 0.53
N HIS A 15 -9.10 -15.15 -0.63
CA HIS A 15 -8.03 -14.19 -0.91
C HIS A 15 -8.57 -12.77 -0.80
N LEU A 16 -8.00 -11.99 0.11
CA LEU A 16 -8.17 -10.55 0.15
C LEU A 16 -6.88 -9.89 -0.31
N LEU A 17 -6.99 -8.93 -1.21
CA LEU A 17 -5.84 -8.18 -1.72
C LEU A 17 -6.04 -6.69 -1.52
N LEU A 18 -5.25 -6.12 -0.63
CA LEU A 18 -5.22 -4.69 -0.36
C LEU A 18 -4.33 -3.99 -1.38
N VAL A 19 -4.89 -3.00 -2.06
CA VAL A 19 -4.21 -2.19 -3.08
C VAL A 19 -4.27 -0.73 -2.69
N ARG A 20 -3.29 0.06 -3.14
CA ARG A 20 -3.19 1.49 -2.85
C ARG A 20 -3.04 2.28 -4.15
N ASP A 21 -3.46 3.53 -4.19
CA ASP A 21 -3.19 4.39 -5.35
C ASP A 21 -1.67 4.40 -5.64
N PRO A 22 -1.23 4.04 -6.86
CA PRO A 22 0.17 4.13 -7.27
C PRO A 22 0.86 5.45 -6.91
N TYR A 23 0.16 6.59 -6.96
CA TYR A 23 0.75 7.88 -6.59
C TYR A 23 1.08 7.96 -5.10
N ASP A 24 0.12 7.57 -4.24
CA ASP A 24 0.32 7.56 -2.79
C ASP A 24 1.30 6.48 -2.35
N TRP A 25 1.35 5.38 -3.08
CA TRP A 25 2.29 4.30 -2.84
C TRP A 25 3.74 4.75 -3.03
N VAL A 26 4.04 5.55 -4.06
CA VAL A 26 5.39 6.12 -4.28
C VAL A 26 5.84 6.92 -3.06
N LEU A 27 4.97 7.79 -2.53
CA LEU A 27 5.27 8.61 -1.37
C LEU A 27 5.47 7.77 -0.11
N ALA A 28 4.62 6.76 0.10
CA ALA A 28 4.73 5.87 1.25
C ALA A 28 6.02 5.03 1.18
N ARG A 29 6.38 4.54 -0.01
CA ARG A 29 7.61 3.81 -0.23
C ARG A 29 8.84 4.68 0.03
N ALA A 30 8.85 5.92 -0.46
CA ALA A 30 9.94 6.86 -0.23
C ALA A 30 10.15 7.12 1.27
N ARG A 31 9.07 7.42 2.01
CA ARG A 31 9.14 7.64 3.46
C ARG A 31 9.68 6.43 4.21
N PHE A 32 9.22 5.23 3.83
CA PHE A 32 9.70 4.00 4.44
C PHE A 32 11.20 3.79 4.19
N PHE A 33 11.67 4.01 2.96
CA PHE A 33 13.07 3.82 2.58
C PHE A 33 14.02 4.82 3.25
N LEU A 34 13.55 6.05 3.49
CA LEU A 34 14.31 7.09 4.18
C LEU A 34 14.16 7.05 5.70
N SER A 35 13.34 6.15 6.24
CA SER A 35 13.18 6.00 7.68
C SER A 35 14.31 5.20 8.30
N ASP A 36 14.60 5.48 9.57
CA ASP A 36 15.57 4.72 10.36
C ASP A 36 15.07 3.30 10.70
N ASN A 37 13.77 3.07 10.51
CA ASN A 37 13.13 1.77 10.74
C ASN A 37 13.42 0.77 9.62
N PHE A 38 14.05 1.21 8.52
CA PHE A 38 14.46 0.36 7.41
C PHE A 38 15.99 0.28 7.34
N GLU A 39 16.52 -0.88 7.71
CA GLU A 39 17.94 -1.24 7.58
C GLU A 39 18.13 -2.00 6.26
N ALA A 40 18.71 -1.34 5.27
CA ALA A 40 19.05 -1.94 3.97
C ALA A 40 20.28 -1.25 3.37
N GLU A 41 20.79 -1.77 2.25
CA GLU A 41 21.90 -1.18 1.47
C GLU A 41 21.59 0.20 0.84
N LEU A 42 20.64 0.95 1.40
CA LEU A 42 20.13 2.23 0.94
C LEU A 42 20.38 3.37 1.93
N ASP A 43 21.09 3.11 3.04
CA ASP A 43 21.45 4.15 4.02
C ASP A 43 22.23 5.32 3.40
N HIS A 44 23.00 5.06 2.35
CA HIS A 44 23.73 6.10 1.61
C HIS A 44 22.80 7.12 0.93
N LEU A 45 21.51 6.84 0.76
CA LEU A 45 20.51 7.77 0.22
C LEU A 45 19.87 8.66 1.30
N LYS A 46 20.07 8.35 2.59
CA LYS A 46 19.52 9.10 3.72
C LYS A 46 20.30 10.40 3.94
N ASN A 47 19.86 11.22 4.91
CA ASN A 47 20.54 12.46 5.33
C ASN A 47 20.76 13.49 4.20
N GLY A 48 19.88 13.55 3.21
CA GLY A 48 19.96 14.51 2.11
C GLY A 48 21.02 14.21 1.05
N ASN A 49 21.58 12.99 1.03
CA ASN A 49 22.60 12.59 0.05
C ASN A 49 22.08 12.46 -1.39
N ALA A 50 20.75 12.44 -1.57
CA ALA A 50 20.10 12.50 -2.87
C ALA A 50 18.92 13.48 -2.83
N PRO A 51 18.66 14.23 -3.92
CA PRO A 51 17.53 15.12 -3.97
C PRO A 51 16.22 14.32 -4.02
N ILE A 52 15.16 14.89 -3.43
CA ILE A 52 13.88 14.20 -3.21
C ILE A 52 13.23 13.75 -4.52
N ASP A 53 13.30 14.56 -5.57
CA ASP A 53 12.79 14.20 -6.90
C ASP A 53 13.47 12.96 -7.48
N ALA A 54 14.79 12.82 -7.30
CA ALA A 54 15.53 11.62 -7.69
C ALA A 54 15.12 10.40 -6.86
N ILE A 55 14.91 10.56 -5.55
CA ILE A 55 14.43 9.47 -4.68
C ILE A 55 13.04 9.01 -5.11
N LEU A 56 12.12 9.93 -5.41
CA LEU A 56 10.79 9.59 -5.93
C LEU A 56 10.89 8.85 -7.26
N ASN A 57 11.78 9.27 -8.16
CA ASN A 57 12.01 8.57 -9.42
C ASN A 57 12.57 7.15 -9.18
N MET A 58 13.46 6.96 -8.21
CA MET A 58 13.94 5.63 -7.82
C MET A 58 12.81 4.76 -7.25
N MET A 59 11.80 5.33 -6.59
CA MET A 59 10.64 4.57 -6.11
C MET A 59 9.73 4.11 -7.25
N ILE A 60 9.70 4.88 -8.36
CA ILE A 60 8.94 4.57 -9.58
C ILE A 60 9.67 3.52 -10.42
N PHE A 61 10.93 3.79 -10.79
CA PHE A 61 11.71 2.96 -11.72
C PHE A 61 12.53 1.86 -11.04
N GLY A 62 12.55 1.83 -9.70
CA GLY A 62 13.42 0.96 -8.94
C GLY A 62 14.86 1.47 -8.88
N ILE A 63 15.68 0.71 -8.18
CA ILE A 63 17.13 0.91 -8.10
C ILE A 63 17.75 -0.34 -8.70
N HIS A 64 18.57 -0.16 -9.73
CA HIS A 64 19.15 -1.25 -10.50
C HIS A 64 19.73 -2.34 -9.59
N GLN A 65 19.25 -3.57 -9.75
CA GLN A 65 19.64 -4.77 -8.99
C GLN A 65 19.42 -4.72 -7.46
N LYS A 66 18.79 -3.66 -6.93
CA LYS A 66 18.56 -3.50 -5.49
C LYS A 66 17.09 -3.44 -5.12
N VAL A 67 16.30 -2.70 -5.91
CA VAL A 67 14.93 -2.36 -5.56
C VAL A 67 14.06 -2.52 -6.80
N PRO A 68 13.01 -3.35 -6.76
CA PRO A 68 12.15 -3.58 -7.92
C PRO A 68 11.39 -2.30 -8.29
N ALA A 69 11.09 -2.15 -9.59
CA ALA A 69 10.30 -1.04 -10.09
C ALA A 69 8.84 -1.14 -9.60
N LEU A 70 8.12 -0.01 -9.64
CA LEU A 70 6.70 0.04 -9.32
C LEU A 70 5.91 -0.95 -10.19
N TRP A 71 6.24 -1.02 -11.48
CA TRP A 71 5.63 -1.96 -12.42
C TRP A 71 5.73 -3.41 -11.94
N ASP A 72 6.93 -3.86 -11.55
CA ASP A 72 7.13 -5.25 -11.10
C ASP A 72 6.33 -5.52 -9.82
N ILE A 73 6.36 -4.58 -8.86
CA ILE A 73 5.62 -4.72 -7.61
C ILE A 73 4.12 -4.85 -7.89
N TYR A 74 3.52 -3.92 -8.63
CA TYR A 74 2.09 -3.96 -8.91
C TYR A 74 1.73 -5.14 -9.82
N THR A 75 2.56 -5.50 -10.79
CA THR A 75 2.31 -6.64 -11.68
C THR A 75 2.19 -7.93 -10.88
N HIS A 76 3.17 -8.23 -10.03
CA HIS A 76 3.23 -9.50 -9.33
C HIS A 76 2.37 -9.57 -8.07
N ASN A 77 2.14 -8.44 -7.40
CA ASN A 77 1.40 -8.42 -6.14
C ASN A 77 -0.04 -7.95 -6.29
N CYS A 78 -0.42 -7.33 -7.42
CA CYS A 78 -1.75 -6.77 -7.60
C CYS A 78 -2.42 -7.19 -8.91
N VAL A 79 -1.85 -6.82 -10.05
CA VAL A 79 -2.47 -6.98 -11.37
C VAL A 79 -2.65 -8.45 -11.72
N SER A 80 -1.67 -9.31 -11.40
CA SER A 80 -1.75 -10.77 -11.62
C SER A 80 -2.91 -11.46 -10.90
N TRP A 81 -3.48 -10.81 -9.89
CA TRP A 81 -4.62 -11.34 -9.12
C TRP A 81 -5.97 -10.82 -9.61
N LEU A 82 -6.00 -9.84 -10.49
CA LEU A 82 -7.24 -9.32 -11.06
C LEU A 82 -7.92 -10.40 -11.91
N GLY A 83 -9.26 -10.44 -11.85
CA GLY A 83 -10.06 -11.45 -12.55
C GLY A 83 -10.01 -12.86 -11.93
N THR A 84 -9.32 -13.03 -10.80
CA THR A 84 -9.32 -14.28 -10.03
C THR A 84 -10.42 -14.28 -8.95
N SER A 85 -10.43 -15.28 -8.06
CA SER A 85 -11.32 -15.29 -6.88
C SER A 85 -10.91 -14.28 -5.79
N ALA A 86 -9.78 -13.59 -5.95
CA ALA A 86 -9.32 -12.59 -5.00
C ALA A 86 -10.23 -11.36 -4.97
N GLN A 87 -10.53 -10.90 -3.76
CA GLN A 87 -11.29 -9.68 -3.51
C GLN A 87 -10.33 -8.51 -3.35
N ILE A 88 -10.43 -7.55 -4.26
CA ILE A 88 -9.62 -6.34 -4.23
C ILE A 88 -10.24 -5.33 -3.28
N ILE A 89 -9.41 -4.76 -2.41
CA ILE A 89 -9.79 -3.73 -1.44
C ILE A 89 -8.87 -2.53 -1.65
N LYS A 90 -9.44 -1.33 -1.73
CA LYS A 90 -8.64 -0.10 -1.78
C LYS A 90 -8.28 0.35 -0.38
N TYR A 91 -7.01 0.69 -0.19
CA TYR A 91 -6.48 1.17 1.08
C TYR A 91 -7.19 2.43 1.55
N GLU A 92 -7.47 3.36 0.63
CA GLU A 92 -8.08 4.65 0.92
C GLU A 92 -9.52 4.50 1.42
N GLU A 93 -10.26 3.56 0.83
CA GLU A 93 -11.62 3.18 1.24
C GLU A 93 -11.61 2.51 2.62
N LEU A 94 -10.78 1.49 2.82
CA LEU A 94 -10.62 0.80 4.10
C LEU A 94 -10.22 1.80 5.21
N ALA A 95 -9.22 2.63 4.95
CA ALA A 95 -8.76 3.65 5.90
C ALA A 95 -9.85 4.70 6.18
N GLY A 96 -10.68 5.03 5.19
CA GLY A 96 -11.87 5.86 5.37
C GLY A 96 -12.87 5.26 6.36
N HIS A 97 -13.21 3.99 6.20
CA HIS A 97 -14.10 3.28 7.11
C HIS A 97 -13.50 3.07 8.50
N CYS A 98 -12.19 2.84 8.63
CA CYS A 98 -11.52 2.80 9.94
C CYS A 98 -11.62 4.15 10.68
N ARG A 99 -11.48 5.28 9.98
CA ARG A 99 -11.61 6.61 10.58
C ARG A 99 -13.06 6.93 10.99
N ASN A 100 -14.02 6.39 10.25
CA ASN A 100 -15.45 6.63 10.44
C ASN A 100 -16.18 5.39 10.96
N ILE A 101 -15.56 4.64 11.86
CA ILE A 101 -16.00 3.30 12.31
C ILE A 101 -17.39 3.27 12.95
N ALA A 102 -17.84 4.39 13.52
CA ALA A 102 -19.17 4.55 14.10
C ALA A 102 -20.28 4.77 13.05
N ALA A 103 -19.92 5.05 11.79
CA ALA A 103 -20.88 5.30 10.73
C ALA A 103 -21.59 4.00 10.31
N PRO A 104 -22.90 4.02 9.99
CA PRO A 104 -23.62 2.84 9.49
C PRO A 104 -22.95 2.22 8.26
N GLU A 105 -22.39 3.05 7.38
CA GLU A 105 -21.70 2.61 6.17
C GLU A 105 -20.43 1.80 6.50
N ALA A 106 -19.75 2.11 7.61
CA ALA A 106 -18.61 1.31 8.06
C ALA A 106 -19.06 -0.07 8.54
N GLU A 107 -20.19 -0.18 9.25
CA GLU A 107 -20.73 -1.48 9.66
C GLU A 107 -21.08 -2.35 8.44
N THR A 108 -21.75 -1.78 7.44
CA THR A 108 -22.03 -2.49 6.18
C THR A 108 -20.74 -2.94 5.50
N TYR A 109 -19.76 -2.03 5.36
CA TYR A 109 -18.48 -2.35 4.76
C TYR A 109 -17.74 -3.50 5.46
N PHE A 110 -17.62 -3.45 6.79
CA PHE A 110 -16.91 -4.49 7.55
C PHE A 110 -17.68 -5.81 7.62
N ARG A 111 -19.01 -5.77 7.64
CA ARG A 111 -19.86 -6.96 7.50
C ARG A 111 -19.58 -7.68 6.17
N ASP A 112 -19.58 -6.93 5.06
CA ASP A 112 -19.32 -7.48 3.73
C ASP A 112 -17.88 -7.98 3.59
N LEU A 113 -16.91 -7.25 4.16
CA LEU A 113 -15.52 -7.65 4.18
C LEU A 113 -15.30 -8.95 4.95
N PHE A 114 -15.91 -9.11 6.13
CA PHE A 114 -15.76 -10.31 6.95
C PHE A 114 -16.50 -11.50 6.34
N ALA A 115 -17.66 -11.28 5.72
CA ALA A 115 -18.34 -12.33 4.95
C ALA A 115 -17.45 -12.89 3.84
N LYS A 116 -16.66 -12.05 3.15
CA LYS A 116 -15.66 -12.49 2.14
C LYS A 116 -14.53 -13.33 2.74
N CYS A 117 -14.24 -13.17 4.03
CA CYS A 117 -13.31 -14.02 4.78
C CYS A 117 -13.92 -15.35 5.24
N GLY A 118 -15.19 -15.63 4.92
CA GLY A 118 -15.92 -16.80 5.42
C GLY A 118 -16.44 -16.63 6.84
N MET A 119 -16.61 -15.40 7.32
CA MET A 119 -17.24 -15.11 8.60
C MET A 119 -18.71 -14.73 8.39
N ASP A 120 -19.62 -15.66 8.67
CA ASP A 120 -21.06 -15.50 8.42
C ASP A 120 -21.73 -14.43 9.33
N HIS A 121 -21.08 -14.07 10.44
CA HIS A 121 -21.59 -13.08 11.38
C HIS A 121 -20.47 -12.10 11.77
N LEU A 122 -20.86 -10.84 11.93
CA LEU A 122 -19.99 -9.80 12.45
C LEU A 122 -19.95 -9.95 13.99
N PRO A 123 -18.78 -10.17 14.60
CA PRO A 123 -18.66 -10.31 16.07
C PRO A 123 -19.17 -9.06 16.79
N GLU A 124 -19.72 -9.18 18.00
CA GLU A 124 -20.24 -8.03 18.76
C GLU A 124 -19.17 -6.98 19.06
N ASP A 125 -17.92 -7.42 19.26
CA ASP A 125 -16.75 -6.58 19.59
C ASP A 125 -15.94 -6.13 18.35
N TRP A 126 -16.49 -6.29 17.14
CA TRP A 126 -15.77 -6.03 15.89
C TRP A 126 -15.21 -4.60 15.80
N ARG A 127 -15.97 -3.60 16.27
CA ARG A 127 -15.56 -2.18 16.24
C ARG A 127 -14.30 -1.96 17.06
N GLU A 128 -14.31 -2.44 18.31
CA GLU A 128 -13.18 -2.33 19.22
C GLU A 128 -11.93 -3.00 18.62
N ARG A 129 -12.08 -4.19 18.02
CA ARG A 129 -10.97 -4.89 17.36
C ARG A 129 -10.40 -4.11 16.18
N VAL A 130 -11.26 -3.55 15.34
CA VAL A 130 -10.84 -2.73 14.20
C VAL A 130 -10.16 -1.44 14.67
N GLU A 131 -10.73 -0.74 15.65
CA GLU A 131 -10.15 0.47 16.23
C GLU A 131 -8.76 0.18 16.81
N ILE A 132 -8.62 -0.87 17.62
CA ILE A 132 -7.34 -1.27 18.21
C ILE A 132 -6.33 -1.67 17.14
N GLY A 133 -6.76 -2.47 16.15
CA GLY A 133 -5.90 -2.99 15.09
C GLY A 133 -5.48 -1.94 14.07
N SER A 134 -6.28 -0.89 13.86
CA SER A 134 -6.01 0.20 12.93
C SER A 134 -5.43 1.45 13.60
N ASP A 135 -5.23 1.43 14.94
CA ASP A 135 -4.65 2.54 15.68
C ASP A 135 -3.20 2.80 15.23
N ARG A 136 -3.02 3.93 14.54
CA ARG A 136 -1.73 4.37 14.01
C ARG A 136 -0.70 4.59 15.10
N LYS A 137 -1.10 4.91 16.33
CA LYS A 137 -0.17 5.07 17.49
C LYS A 137 0.52 3.76 17.85
N LYS A 138 -0.07 2.62 17.48
CA LYS A 138 0.48 1.28 17.70
C LYS A 138 1.29 0.75 16.50
N SER A 139 1.33 1.49 15.39
CA SER A 139 2.04 1.09 14.18
C SER A 139 3.41 1.75 14.09
N GLY A 140 4.48 0.96 14.21
CA GLY A 140 5.86 1.46 14.04
C GLY A 140 6.17 1.99 12.63
N THR A 141 5.30 1.74 11.65
CA THR A 141 5.48 2.17 10.25
C THR A 141 4.46 3.23 9.81
N ALA A 142 3.61 3.70 10.73
CA ALA A 142 2.77 4.87 10.45
C ALA A 142 3.66 6.08 10.17
N ARG A 143 3.24 6.94 9.21
CA ARG A 143 4.04 8.08 8.73
C ARG A 143 4.59 8.94 9.86
N GLU A 144 3.79 9.23 10.87
CA GLU A 144 4.11 10.04 12.05
C GLU A 144 5.10 9.36 13.01
N ASN A 145 5.26 8.04 12.91
CA ASN A 145 6.15 7.23 13.74
C ASN A 145 7.47 6.89 13.03
N LEU A 146 7.57 7.19 11.73
CA LEU A 146 8.82 7.05 10.99
C LEU A 146 9.78 8.14 11.44
N LYS A 147 10.77 7.75 12.25
CA LYS A 147 11.91 8.62 12.55
C LYS A 147 12.74 8.76 11.29
N SER A 148 13.11 9.99 10.97
CA SER A 148 14.07 10.27 9.92
C SER A 148 14.93 11.42 10.36
N ASP A 149 16.22 11.19 10.51
CA ASP A 149 17.18 12.28 10.49
C ASP A 149 17.23 12.84 9.06
N GLY A 150 16.56 13.98 8.86
CA GLY A 150 16.69 14.87 7.70
C GLY A 150 16.07 14.44 6.35
N GLY A 151 15.70 13.18 6.12
CA GLY A 151 15.27 12.73 4.78
C GLY A 151 13.75 12.65 4.52
N ALA A 152 12.97 12.10 5.45
CA ALA A 152 11.54 11.83 5.20
C ALA A 152 10.63 13.06 5.41
N ALA A 153 11.11 14.06 6.15
CA ALA A 153 10.41 15.32 6.37
C ALA A 153 10.22 16.13 5.07
N ASP A 154 11.12 15.97 4.11
CA ASP A 154 11.10 16.69 2.83
C ASP A 154 10.21 16.00 1.77
N ILE A 155 9.62 14.84 2.09
CA ILE A 155 8.70 14.16 1.18
C ILE A 155 7.34 14.87 1.16
N PRO A 156 6.89 15.38 0.00
CA PRO A 156 5.66 16.16 -0.10
C PRO A 156 4.42 15.33 0.27
N ASP A 157 3.34 16.03 0.65
CA ASP A 157 2.06 15.39 0.95
C ASP A 157 1.39 14.80 -0.28
N GLU A 158 1.66 15.38 -1.45
CA GLU A 158 1.15 14.93 -2.74
C GLU A 158 2.31 14.69 -3.72
N LEU A 159 2.16 13.70 -4.61
CA LEU A 159 3.17 13.39 -5.59
C LEU A 159 3.27 14.53 -6.61
N PRO A 160 4.45 15.11 -6.89
CA PRO A 160 4.52 16.23 -7.84
C PRO A 160 4.13 15.81 -9.26
N ASP A 161 3.65 16.77 -10.05
CA ASP A 161 3.04 16.50 -11.37
C ASP A 161 3.96 15.77 -12.35
N ILE A 162 5.26 16.05 -12.31
CA ILE A 162 6.22 15.35 -13.18
C ILE A 162 6.35 13.88 -12.74
N GLN A 163 6.40 13.59 -11.45
CA GLN A 163 6.43 12.21 -10.95
C GLN A 163 5.14 11.46 -11.22
N LYS A 164 3.96 12.12 -11.16
CA LYS A 164 2.69 11.52 -11.59
C LYS A 164 2.77 11.06 -13.06
N LYS A 165 3.24 11.93 -13.95
CA LYS A 165 3.47 11.58 -15.37
C LYS A 165 4.49 10.46 -15.54
N LEU A 166 5.53 10.40 -14.70
CA LEU A 166 6.51 9.32 -14.73
C LEU A 166 5.93 7.98 -14.24
N VAL A 167 5.02 8.00 -13.26
CA VAL A 167 4.25 6.80 -12.88
C VAL A 167 3.41 6.32 -14.06
N ASP A 168 2.69 7.23 -14.73
CA ASP A 168 1.85 6.87 -15.88
C ASP A 168 2.67 6.38 -17.08
N TYR A 169 3.91 6.86 -17.24
CA TYR A 169 4.85 6.35 -18.21
C TYR A 169 5.38 4.96 -17.84
N ALA A 170 5.75 4.76 -16.56
CA ALA A 170 6.34 3.51 -16.08
C ALA A 170 5.32 2.38 -15.95
N ALA A 171 4.06 2.70 -15.65
CA ALA A 171 2.96 1.75 -15.50
C ALA A 171 1.68 2.25 -16.21
N PRO A 172 1.65 2.27 -17.55
CA PRO A 172 0.54 2.83 -18.31
C PRO A 172 -0.80 2.18 -17.98
N GLY A 173 -1.80 3.00 -17.67
CA GLY A 173 -3.17 2.56 -17.38
C GLY A 173 -3.36 1.87 -16.03
N LEU A 174 -2.31 1.71 -15.20
CA LEU A 174 -2.41 1.00 -13.93
C LEU A 174 -3.43 1.63 -12.98
N ARG A 175 -3.43 2.96 -12.83
CA ARG A 175 -4.39 3.67 -11.97
C ARG A 175 -5.83 3.40 -12.39
N THR A 176 -6.13 3.56 -13.68
CA THR A 176 -7.44 3.26 -14.25
C THR A 176 -7.83 1.79 -14.08
N LEU A 177 -6.89 0.85 -14.27
CA LEU A 177 -7.13 -0.58 -14.08
C LEU A 177 -7.53 -0.91 -12.64
N LEU A 178 -6.98 -0.19 -11.66
CA LEU A 178 -7.33 -0.30 -10.24
C LEU A 178 -8.54 0.57 -9.84
N GLY A 179 -9.15 1.28 -10.80
CA GLY A 179 -10.31 2.13 -10.59
C GLY A 179 -10.01 3.46 -9.87
N TYR A 180 -8.78 3.97 -10.00
CA TYR A 180 -8.44 5.35 -9.63
C TYR A 180 -8.64 6.28 -10.84
N ALA A 181 -8.99 7.55 -10.57
CA ALA A 181 -9.19 8.61 -11.56
C ALA A 181 -7.93 9.47 -11.71
#